data_AF-A0AAU3NLH3-F1
#
_entry.id   AF-A0AAU3NLH3-F1
#
_cell.length_a   1.000
_cell.length_b   1.000
_cell.length_c   1.000
_cell.angle_alpha   90.00
_cell.angle_beta   90.00
_cell.angle_gamma   90.00
#
_symmetry.space_group_name_H-M   'P 1'
#
loop_
_entity.id
_entity.type
_entity.pdbx_description
1 polymer ?
#
loop_
_entity_poly.entity_id
_entity_poly.type
_entity_poly.pdbx_seq_one_letter_code
_entity_poly.pdbx_strand_id
1 'polypeptide(L)'
;MLIHAGTKDDADGWASPGVREELTVHEITYGAIIAVVERVTCHRCVSCCADRWGEPGAWHWVLEDVTALPEPISATGRLRLWRPEPEAVVAALAAPQRLG
;
A
#
# COMPACT_ATOMS: atom_id res chain seq x y z
N MET A 1 -2.34 -2.55 9.95
CA MET A 1 -1.11 -2.02 9.31
C MET A 1 -1.46 -0.73 8.55
N LEU A 2 -0.53 0.20 8.40
CA LEU A 2 -0.73 1.44 7.63
C LEU A 2 0.02 1.35 6.30
N ILE A 3 -0.55 1.86 5.22
CA ILE A 3 0.10 1.97 3.91
C ILE A 3 0.61 3.39 3.73
N HIS A 4 1.92 3.53 3.54
CA HIS A 4 2.57 4.80 3.23
C HIS A 4 2.96 4.84 1.74
N ALA A 5 2.57 5.91 1.06
CA ALA A 5 3.00 6.19 -0.28
C ALA A 5 4.42 6.79 -0.25
N GLY A 6 5.33 6.20 -1.04
CA GLY A 6 6.71 6.67 -1.15
C GLY A 6 6.81 8.14 -1.52
N THR A 7 8.00 8.72 -1.42
CA THR A 7 8.21 10.14 -1.74
C THR A 7 8.55 10.39 -3.22
N LYS A 8 8.69 9.32 -4.00
CA LYS A 8 9.08 9.34 -5.41
C LYS A 8 8.49 8.13 -6.11
N ASP A 9 8.42 8.24 -7.43
CA ASP A 9 8.11 7.12 -8.30
C ASP A 9 9.12 5.99 -8.19
N ASP A 10 8.61 4.77 -8.30
CA ASP A 10 9.41 3.59 -8.60
C ASP A 10 9.45 3.41 -10.13
N ALA A 11 10.54 3.85 -10.75
CA ALA A 11 10.69 3.82 -12.20
C ALA A 11 10.55 2.39 -12.78
N ASP A 12 11.06 1.38 -12.05
CA ASP A 12 10.98 -0.01 -12.47
C ASP A 12 9.54 -0.52 -12.35
N GLY A 13 8.85 -0.15 -11.27
CA GLY A 13 7.41 -0.43 -11.07
C GLY A 13 6.53 0.15 -12.17
N TRP A 14 6.75 1.41 -12.55
CA TRP A 14 6.03 2.09 -13.65
C TRP A 14 6.30 1.49 -15.03
N ALA A 15 7.47 0.88 -15.22
CA ALA A 15 7.81 0.18 -16.45
C ALA A 15 7.13 -1.19 -16.55
N SER A 16 6.57 -1.72 -15.46
CA SER A 16 5.92 -3.03 -15.48
C SER A 16 4.67 -3.01 -16.39
N PRO A 17 4.46 -4.06 -17.23
CA PRO A 17 3.37 -4.08 -18.20
C PRO A 17 1.98 -3.88 -17.58
N GLY A 18 1.74 -4.43 -16.39
CA GLY A 18 0.45 -4.31 -15.70
C GLY A 18 0.11 -2.89 -15.25
N VAL A 19 1.09 -2.08 -14.81
CA VAL A 19 0.86 -0.71 -14.31
C VAL A 19 0.36 0.20 -15.41
N ARG A 20 0.97 0.09 -16.60
CA ARG A 20 0.68 0.98 -17.72
C ARG A 20 -0.69 0.74 -18.35
N GLU A 21 -1.24 -0.46 -18.19
CA GLU A 21 -2.51 -0.87 -18.81
C GLU A 21 -3.72 -0.58 -17.90
N GLU A 22 -3.55 -0.60 -16.57
CA GLU A 22 -4.65 -0.46 -15.61
C GLU A 22 -4.80 0.96 -15.00
N LEU A 23 -3.71 1.73 -14.84
CA LEU A 23 -3.79 3.07 -14.25
C LEU A 23 -4.18 4.12 -15.29
N THR A 24 -5.41 4.62 -15.18
CA THR A 24 -5.97 5.64 -16.09
C THR A 24 -5.98 7.06 -15.50
N VAL A 25 -5.70 7.24 -14.20
CA VAL A 25 -5.79 8.53 -13.48
C VAL A 25 -4.49 8.82 -12.74
N HIS A 26 -4.03 10.08 -12.81
CA HIS A 26 -2.69 10.54 -12.43
C HIS A 26 -2.60 11.34 -11.12
N GLU A 27 -3.63 11.34 -10.26
CA GLU A 27 -3.46 11.93 -8.92
C GLU A 27 -2.75 10.94 -8.00
N ILE A 28 -1.42 10.94 -8.10
CA ILE A 28 -0.56 10.15 -7.24
C ILE A 28 -0.28 10.94 -5.96
N THR A 29 -0.62 10.35 -4.82
CA THR A 29 -0.22 10.86 -3.50
C THR A 29 1.18 10.37 -3.16
N TYR A 30 2.02 11.25 -2.62
CA TYR A 30 3.37 10.92 -2.14
C TYR A 30 3.57 11.35 -0.69
N GLY A 31 4.47 10.67 0.02
CA GLY A 31 4.92 11.09 1.36
C GLY A 31 3.82 11.10 2.42
N ALA A 32 2.79 10.28 2.26
CA ALA A 32 1.65 10.24 3.16
C ALA A 32 1.19 8.82 3.44
N ILE A 33 0.59 8.61 4.60
CA ILE A 33 -0.22 7.43 4.89
C ILE A 33 -1.53 7.60 4.13
N ILE A 34 -1.91 6.58 3.36
CA ILE A 34 -3.06 6.63 2.43
C ILE A 34 -4.13 5.58 2.73
N ALA A 35 -3.81 4.56 3.55
CA ALA A 35 -4.76 3.49 3.86
C ALA A 35 -4.43 2.77 5.16
N VAL A 36 -5.46 2.10 5.69
CA VAL A 36 -5.39 1.15 6.82
C VAL A 36 -5.70 -0.25 6.30
N VAL A 37 -5.01 -1.25 6.84
CA VAL A 37 -5.21 -2.68 6.55
C VAL A 37 -5.46 -3.40 7.87
N GLU A 38 -6.57 -4.12 8.01
CA GLU A 38 -6.86 -4.84 9.25
C GLU A 38 -6.16 -6.19 9.31
N ARG A 39 -6.12 -6.91 8.19
CA ARG A 39 -5.58 -8.26 8.11
C ARG A 39 -4.41 -8.33 7.16
N VAL A 40 -3.28 -8.81 7.68
CA VAL A 40 -2.03 -8.97 6.93
C VAL A 40 -1.53 -10.39 7.13
N THR A 41 -1.40 -11.13 6.03
CA THR A 41 -0.69 -12.40 6.00
C THR A 41 0.37 -12.37 4.92
N CYS A 42 1.18 -13.43 4.81
CA CYS A 42 2.10 -13.58 3.71
C CYS A 42 2.20 -15.03 3.27
N HIS A 43 2.51 -15.24 2.00
CA HIS A 43 2.79 -16.55 1.45
C HIS A 43 3.94 -16.47 0.44
N ARG A 44 4.60 -17.60 0.22
CA ARG A 44 5.56 -17.73 -0.87
C ARG A 44 4.82 -18.04 -2.17
N CYS A 45 5.15 -17.33 -3.24
CA CYS A 45 4.61 -17.55 -4.56
C CYS A 45 5.13 -18.88 -5.13
N VAL A 46 4.32 -19.95 -5.05
CA VAL A 46 4.66 -21.27 -5.62
C VAL A 46 3.91 -21.50 -6.94
N SER A 47 2.59 -21.23 -6.94
CA SER A 47 1.72 -21.31 -8.13
C SER A 47 0.51 -20.38 -8.05
N CYS A 48 0.45 -19.50 -7.04
CA CYS A 48 -0.59 -18.50 -6.84
C CYS A 48 -0.08 -17.12 -7.27
N CYS A 49 -0.97 -16.13 -7.42
CA CYS A 49 -0.63 -14.75 -7.82
C CYS A 49 -0.09 -14.61 -9.25
N ALA A 50 -0.33 -15.60 -10.12
CA ALA A 50 0.05 -15.61 -11.55
C ALA A 50 -0.74 -14.58 -12.38
N ASP A 51 -1.64 -13.85 -11.74
CA ASP A 51 -2.77 -13.19 -12.35
C ASP A 51 -2.45 -11.76 -12.84
N ARG A 52 -1.29 -11.17 -12.48
CA ARG A 52 -0.67 -9.98 -13.15
C ARG A 52 0.54 -9.38 -12.42
N TRP A 53 0.59 -9.49 -11.09
CA TRP A 53 1.43 -8.63 -10.24
C TRP A 53 2.44 -9.37 -9.35
N GLY A 54 2.31 -10.68 -9.24
CA GLY A 54 3.17 -11.49 -8.37
C GLY A 54 4.47 -11.89 -9.06
N GLU A 55 5.61 -11.62 -8.41
CA GLU A 55 6.92 -12.13 -8.84
C GLU A 55 7.07 -13.61 -8.43
N PRO A 56 7.30 -14.54 -9.38
CA PRO A 56 7.46 -15.96 -9.06
C PRO A 56 8.53 -16.25 -8.02
N GLY A 57 8.22 -17.11 -7.05
CA GLY A 57 9.17 -17.54 -6.00
C GLY A 57 9.39 -16.53 -4.86
N ALA A 58 8.90 -15.29 -4.98
CA ALA A 58 8.98 -14.26 -3.95
C ALA A 58 7.99 -14.50 -2.80
N TRP A 59 8.17 -13.77 -1.69
CA TRP A 59 7.17 -13.69 -0.61
C TRP A 59 6.25 -12.51 -0.89
N HIS A 60 4.94 -12.78 -0.93
CA HIS A 60 3.92 -11.77 -1.15
C HIS A 60 3.17 -11.48 0.14
N TRP A 61 2.90 -10.19 0.37
CA TRP A 61 1.96 -9.76 1.38
C TRP A 61 0.53 -9.91 0.84
N VAL A 62 -0.34 -10.49 1.65
CA VAL A 62 -1.77 -10.50 1.41
C VAL A 62 -2.38 -9.47 2.35
N LEU A 63 -2.97 -8.43 1.76
CA LEU A 63 -3.60 -7.32 2.46
C LEU A 63 -5.12 -7.47 2.31
N GLU A 64 -5.80 -7.72 3.41
CA GLU A 64 -7.25 -7.89 3.47
C GLU A 64 -7.86 -6.75 4.29
N ASP A 65 -9.10 -6.39 3.95
CA ASP A 65 -9.84 -5.31 4.59
C ASP A 65 -9.06 -3.98 4.52
N VAL A 66 -8.67 -3.62 3.29
CA VAL A 66 -7.97 -2.36 3.00
C VAL A 66 -8.98 -1.23 2.87
N THR A 67 -8.84 -0.22 3.73
CA THR A 67 -9.63 1.01 3.68
C THR A 67 -8.73 2.18 3.31
N ALA A 68 -9.01 2.80 2.16
CA ALA A 68 -8.39 4.07 1.79
C ALA A 68 -8.84 5.18 2.75
N LEU A 69 -7.89 6.01 3.17
CA LEU A 69 -8.21 7.21 3.93
C LEU A 69 -8.89 8.24 3.02
N PRO A 70 -9.92 8.96 3.50
CA PRO A 70 -10.56 10.01 2.72
C PRO A 70 -9.61 11.19 2.46
N GLU A 71 -8.68 11.44 3.39
CA GLU A 71 -7.63 12.45 3.28
C GLU A 71 -6.27 11.82 3.63
N PRO A 72 -5.23 11.99 2.80
CA PRO A 72 -3.89 11.51 3.12
C PRO A 72 -3.30 12.18 4.36
N ILE A 73 -2.56 11.42 5.17
CA ILE A 73 -1.89 11.93 6.37
C ILE A 73 -0.39 12.04 6.10
N SER A 74 0.15 13.26 6.03
CA SER A 74 1.58 13.47 5.80
C SER A 74 2.43 12.73 6.83
N ALA A 75 3.43 11.97 6.35
CA ALA A 75 4.34 11.22 7.21
C ALA A 75 5.68 10.98 6.51
N THR A 76 6.78 11.07 7.25
CA THR A 76 8.12 10.78 6.71
C THR A 76 8.37 9.28 6.68
N GLY A 77 8.20 8.65 5.51
CA GLY A 77 8.46 7.22 5.32
C GLY A 77 9.87 6.77 5.73
N ARG A 78 10.02 5.48 6.07
CA ARG A 78 11.30 4.84 6.37
C ARG A 78 11.39 3.47 5.70
N LEU A 79 12.62 3.01 5.45
CA LEU A 79 12.87 1.66 4.94
C LEU A 79 12.52 0.60 5.99
N ARG A 80 12.08 -0.57 5.51
CA ARG A 80 11.56 -1.68 6.33
C ARG A 80 10.27 -1.30 7.05
N LEU A 81 9.71 -2.23 7.83
CA LEU A 81 8.60 -1.92 8.72
C LEU A 81 9.06 -0.93 9.78
N TRP A 82 8.25 0.11 10.00
CA TRP A 82 8.53 1.17 10.95
C TRP A 82 7.24 1.62 11.63
N ARG A 83 7.36 2.30 12.77
CA ARG A 83 6.23 2.93 13.45
C ARG A 83 6.22 4.42 13.13
N PRO A 84 5.15 4.95 12.52
CA PRO A 84 4.98 6.39 12.33
C PRO A 84 4.86 7.14 13.65
N GLU A 85 4.91 8.47 13.57
CA GLU A 85 4.66 9.34 14.71
C GLU A 85 3.25 9.08 15.31
N PRO A 86 3.08 9.10 16.63
CA PRO A 86 1.83 8.72 17.29
C PRO A 86 0.61 9.47 16.78
N GLU A 87 0.75 10.77 16.47
CA GLU A 87 -0.34 11.62 15.98
C GLU A 87 -0.87 11.12 14.63
N ALA A 88 0.02 10.69 13.75
CA ALA A 88 -0.34 10.14 12.45
C ALA A 88 -1.04 8.77 12.60
N VAL A 89 -0.61 7.96 13.57
CA VAL A 89 -1.27 6.68 13.89
C VAL A 89 -2.68 6.91 14.41
N VAL A 90 -2.85 7.84 15.36
CA VAL A 90 -4.16 8.18 15.92
C VAL A 90 -5.10 8.71 14.84
N ALA A 91 -4.64 9.63 14.00
CA ALA A 91 -5.44 10.18 12.91
C ALA A 91 -5.87 9.09 11.91
N ALA A 92 -4.97 8.17 11.53
CA ALA A 92 -5.29 7.10 10.60
C ALA A 92 -6.33 6.12 11.16
N LEU A 93 -6.26 5.81 12.46
CA LEU A 93 -7.19 4.90 13.12
C LEU A 93 -8.54 5.54 13.46
N ALA A 94 -8.58 6.86 13.59
CA ALA A 94 -9.83 7.61 13.80
C ALA A 94 -10.62 7.83 12.50
N ALA A 95 -10.00 7.65 11.34
CA ALA A 95 -10.67 7.82 10.06
C ALA A 95 -11.83 6.81 9.91
N PRO A 96 -12.97 7.22 9.34
CA PRO A 96 -14.12 6.34 9.14
C PRO A 96 -13.71 5.11 8.33
N GLN A 97 -13.89 3.93 8.92
CA GLN A 97 -13.70 2.66 8.23
C GLN A 97 -14.99 2.32 7.47
N ARG A 98 -14.89 1.78 6.25
CA ARG A 98 -16.08 1.25 5.58
C ARG A 98 -16.56 0.03 6.36
N LEU A 99 -17.72 0.14 6.99
CA LEU A 99 -18.45 -1.03 7.51
C LEU A 99 -18.85 -1.87 6.30
N GLY A 100 -18.39 -3.12 6.28
CA GLY A 100 -18.63 -4.08 5.19
C GLY A 100 -20.09 -4.44 4.97
#